data_AF-A0A4Y2ISP7-F1
#
_entry.id   AF-A0A4Y2ISP7-F1
#
_cell.length_a   1.000
_cell.length_b   1.000
_cell.length_c   1.000
_cell.angle_alpha   90.00
_cell.angle_beta   90.00
_cell.angle_gamma   90.00
#
_symmetry.space_group_name_H-M   'P 1'
#
loop_
_entity.id
_entity.type
_entity.pdbx_description
1 polymer ?
#
loop_
_entity_poly.entity_id
_entity_poly.type
_entity_poly.pdbx_seq_one_letter_code
_entity_poly.pdbx_strand_id
1 'polypeptide(L)'
;MLYKLEWDLMQHPLYSPDMAPLDFYLFSHLQLHLDGTIFNSNEEAINEVDLFLNLHTPQFFAEGIKKLPKRWQTIVDLNGDYYLH
;
A
#
# COMPACT_ATOMS: atom_id res chain seq x y z
N MET A 1 -6.05 1.72 22.59
CA MET A 1 -5.84 3.19 22.58
C MET A 1 -4.33 3.40 22.54
N LEU A 2 -3.81 3.97 21.45
CA LEU A 2 -2.44 3.81 20.93
C LEU A 2 -1.32 4.36 21.83
N TYR A 3 -1.65 5.23 22.78
CA TYR A 3 -0.70 5.90 23.69
C TYR A 3 0.11 4.97 24.61
N LYS A 4 -0.26 3.69 24.73
CA LYS A 4 0.50 2.70 25.52
C LYS A 4 1.66 2.07 24.76
N LEU A 5 1.71 2.24 23.44
CA LEU A 5 2.69 1.59 22.57
C LEU A 5 3.92 2.47 22.29
N GLU A 6 3.92 3.74 22.76
CA GLU A 6 5.00 4.71 22.53
C GLU A 6 5.37 4.91 21.05
N TRP A 7 4.40 4.72 20.15
CA TRP A 7 4.61 4.92 18.71
C TRP A 7 4.39 6.36 18.30
N ASP A 8 5.29 6.86 17.45
CA ASP A 8 5.10 8.13 16.75
C ASP A 8 4.02 7.96 15.68
N LEU A 9 2.93 8.72 15.82
CA LEU A 9 1.83 8.71 14.87
C LEU A 9 2.13 9.65 13.70
N MET A 10 2.29 9.08 12.50
CA MET A 10 2.39 9.87 11.27
C MET A 10 1.05 10.52 10.94
N GLN A 11 1.08 11.82 10.63
CA GLN A 11 -0.10 12.54 10.14
C GLN A 11 -0.47 12.02 8.75
N HIS A 12 -1.74 11.68 8.55
CA HIS A 12 -2.26 11.22 7.26
C HIS A 12 -3.43 12.12 6.85
N PRO A 13 -3.33 12.83 5.71
CA PRO A 13 -4.42 13.67 5.24
C PRO A 13 -5.66 12.84 4.86
N LEU A 14 -6.82 13.50 4.91
CA LEU A 14 -8.08 12.86 4.56
C LEU A 14 -8.12 12.61 3.04
N TYR A 15 -8.62 11.44 2.62
CA TYR A 15 -8.77 11.05 1.21
C TYR A 15 -7.46 11.00 0.40
N SER A 16 -6.32 10.65 1.01
CA SER A 16 -5.01 10.58 0.34
C SER A 16 -4.46 9.15 0.20
N PRO A 17 -5.11 8.25 -0.58
CA PRO A 17 -4.59 6.90 -0.82
C PRO A 17 -3.25 6.92 -1.57
N ASP A 18 -2.96 7.98 -2.32
CA ASP A 18 -1.68 8.22 -3.00
C ASP A 18 -0.51 8.45 -2.03
N MET A 19 -0.80 8.78 -0.76
CA MET A 19 0.17 8.88 0.33
C MET A 19 0.34 7.60 1.14
N ALA A 20 -0.52 6.59 0.96
CA ALA A 20 -0.49 5.35 1.73
C ALA A 20 0.24 4.23 0.95
N PRO A 21 1.38 3.71 1.44
CA PRO A 21 2.16 2.66 0.75
C PRO A 21 1.36 1.38 0.49
N LEU A 22 0.42 1.06 1.37
CA LEU A 22 -0.45 -0.09 1.17
C LEU A 22 -1.33 0.10 -0.06
N ASP A 23 -1.95 1.28 -0.22
CA ASP A 23 -2.87 1.55 -1.31
C ASP A 23 -2.13 1.67 -2.66
N PHE A 24 -1.15 2.58 -2.74
CA PHE A 24 -0.52 2.88 -4.03
C PHE A 24 0.50 1.83 -4.50
N TYR A 25 0.95 0.95 -3.62
CA TYR A 25 1.98 -0.03 -3.93
C TYR A 25 1.51 -1.45 -3.66
N LEU A 26 1.29 -1.85 -2.41
CA LEU A 26 1.00 -3.26 -2.10
C LEU A 26 -0.28 -3.74 -2.75
N PHE A 27 -1.39 -3.03 -2.55
CA PHE A 27 -2.69 -3.38 -3.08
C PHE A 27 -2.76 -3.20 -4.59
N SER A 28 -2.02 -2.26 -5.17
CA SER A 28 -1.91 -2.16 -6.63
C SER A 28 -1.27 -3.42 -7.24
N HIS A 29 -0.20 -3.95 -6.65
CA HIS A 29 0.41 -5.21 -7.11
C HIS A 29 -0.45 -6.43 -6.80
N LEU A 30 -1.11 -6.46 -5.64
CA LEU A 30 -2.03 -7.53 -5.28
C LEU A 30 -3.23 -7.58 -6.23
N GLN A 31 -3.83 -6.43 -6.56
CA GLN A 31 -4.93 -6.36 -7.53
C GLN A 31 -4.52 -6.91 -8.88
N LEU A 32 -3.32 -6.57 -9.37
CA LEU A 32 -2.78 -7.13 -10.62
C LEU A 32 -2.55 -8.64 -10.53
N HIS A 33 -2.10 -9.15 -9.38
CA HIS A 33 -1.91 -10.58 -9.14
C HIS A 33 -3.23 -11.34 -9.13
N LEU A 34 -4.28 -10.75 -8.55
CA LEU A 34 -5.59 -11.37 -8.41
C LEU A 34 -6.50 -11.14 -9.63
N ASP A 35 -6.08 -10.31 -10.60
CA ASP A 35 -6.95 -9.90 -11.70
C ASP A 35 -7.46 -11.09 -12.51
N GLY A 36 -8.76 -11.08 -12.82
CA GLY A 36 -9.44 -12.18 -13.50
C GLY A 36 -9.59 -13.49 -12.70
N THR A 37 -9.13 -13.55 -11.45
CA THR A 37 -9.26 -14.76 -10.62
C THR A 37 -10.64 -14.84 -9.97
N ILE A 38 -11.28 -16.01 -10.06
CA ILE A 38 -12.56 -16.30 -9.40
C ILE A 38 -12.30 -17.28 -8.26
N PHE A 39 -12.57 -16.86 -7.03
CA PHE A 39 -12.46 -17.69 -5.84
C PHE A 39 -13.80 -18.36 -5.53
N ASN A 40 -13.78 -19.66 -5.25
CA ASN A 40 -14.96 -20.43 -4.88
C ASN A 40 -15.18 -20.45 -3.35
N SER A 41 -14.20 -19.99 -2.58
CA SER A 41 -14.27 -19.88 -1.13
C SER A 41 -13.38 -18.77 -0.59
N ASN A 42 -13.65 -18.34 0.64
CA ASN A 42 -12.77 -17.42 1.35
C ASN A 42 -11.39 -18.03 1.64
N GLU A 43 -11.31 -19.35 1.83
CA GLU A 43 -10.05 -20.06 2.09
C GLU A 43 -9.12 -19.99 0.87
N GLU A 44 -9.65 -20.15 -0.34
CA GLU A 44 -8.89 -19.96 -1.58
C GLU A 44 -8.35 -18.51 -1.68
N ALA A 45 -9.19 -17.51 -1.40
CA ALA A 45 -8.76 -16.11 -1.44
C ALA A 45 -7.68 -15.78 -0.39
N ILE A 46 -7.81 -16.30 0.83
CA ILE A 46 -6.82 -16.12 1.89
C ILE A 46 -5.49 -16.77 1.49
N ASN A 47 -5.53 -18.02 1.01
CA ASN A 47 -4.34 -18.75 0.58
C ASN A 47 -3.61 -18.03 -0.57
N GLU A 48 -4.34 -17.44 -1.51
CA GLU A 48 -3.74 -16.70 -2.63
C GLU A 48 -3.06 -15.41 -2.17
N VAL A 49 -3.67 -14.68 -1.21
CA VAL A 49 -3.06 -13.49 -0.60
C VAL A 49 -1.80 -13.88 0.19
N ASP A 50 -1.86 -14.97 0.97
CA ASP A 50 -0.70 -15.46 1.72
C ASP A 50 0.43 -15.88 0.77
N LEU A 51 0.10 -16.56 -0.34
CA LEU A 51 1.06 -16.92 -1.38
C LEU A 51 1.69 -15.67 -1.98
N PHE A 52 0.89 -14.67 -2.37
CA PHE A 52 1.39 -13.40 -2.88
C PHE A 52 2.38 -12.72 -1.91
N LEU A 53 2.04 -12.65 -0.61
CA LEU A 53 2.91 -12.03 0.39
C LEU A 53 4.23 -12.80 0.56
N ASN A 54 4.20 -14.14 0.50
CA ASN A 54 5.39 -14.99 0.62
C ASN A 54 6.26 -15.03 -0.64
N LEU A 55 5.69 -14.74 -1.82
CA LEU A 55 6.45 -14.65 -3.07
C LEU A 55 7.37 -13.42 -3.14
N HIS A 56 7.03 -12.37 -2.40
CA HIS A 56 7.75 -11.09 -2.48
C HIS A 56 8.89 -11.01 -1.44
N THR A 57 10.02 -10.48 -1.87
CA THR A 57 11.19 -10.31 -1.00
C THR A 57 11.02 -9.13 -0.04
N PRO A 58 11.76 -9.07 1.08
CA PRO A 58 11.79 -7.87 1.93
C PRO A 58 12.11 -6.58 1.16
N GLN A 59 12.91 -6.67 0.08
CA GLN A 59 13.21 -5.54 -0.78
C GLN A 59 11.96 -5.00 -1.47
N PHE A 60 11.06 -5.87 -1.94
CA PHE A 60 9.81 -5.43 -2.57
C PHE A 60 8.99 -4.51 -1.64
N PHE A 61 8.83 -4.90 -0.37
CA PHE A 61 8.12 -4.09 0.61
C PHE A 61 8.86 -2.78 0.92
N ALA A 62 10.20 -2.85 1.04
CA ALA A 62 11.03 -1.67 1.26
C ALA A 62 10.94 -0.66 0.10
N GLU A 63 10.81 -1.11 -1.15
CA GLU A 63 10.63 -0.22 -2.30
C GLU A 63 9.33 0.58 -2.23
N GLY A 64 8.22 -0.02 -1.76
CA GLY A 64 6.97 0.70 -1.53
C GLY A 64 7.15 1.87 -0.55
N ILE A 65 7.86 1.64 0.55
CA ILE A 65 8.18 2.67 1.55
C ILE A 65 9.14 3.72 0.99
N LYS A 66 10.19 3.32 0.26
CA LYS A 66 11.17 4.24 -0.35
C LYS A 66 10.57 5.17 -1.39
N LYS A 67 9.42 4.83 -1.97
CA LYS A 67 8.69 5.70 -2.91
C LYS A 67 7.96 6.86 -2.23
N LEU A 68 7.76 6.82 -0.90
CA LEU A 68 7.05 7.86 -0.16
C LEU A 68 7.62 9.27 -0.34
N PRO A 69 8.94 9.52 -0.14
CA PRO A 69 9.46 10.89 -0.22
C PRO A 69 9.23 11.54 -1.58
N LYS A 70 9.40 10.76 -2.66
CA LYS A 70 9.15 11.25 -4.03
C LYS A 70 7.67 11.58 -4.26
N ARG A 71 6.76 10.74 -3.77
CA ARG A 71 5.32 10.97 -3.88
C ARG A 71 4.87 12.18 -3.09
N TRP A 72 5.31 12.31 -1.84
CA TRP A 72 5.01 13.49 -1.03
C TRP A 72 5.51 14.77 -1.67
N GLN A 73 6.74 14.77 -2.21
CA GLN A 73 7.25 15.93 -2.93
C GLN A 73 6.36 16.28 -4.13
N THR A 74 5.94 15.28 -4.90
CA THR A 74 5.06 15.52 -6.05
C THR A 74 3.70 16.08 -5.63
N ILE A 75 3.11 15.59 -4.55
CA ILE A 75 1.83 16.13 -4.04
C ILE A 75 1.99 17.59 -3.58
N VAL A 76 3.14 17.93 -2.96
CA VAL A 76 3.47 19.32 -2.63
C VAL A 76 3.59 20.17 -3.90
N ASP A 77 4.27 19.67 -4.93
CA ASP A 77 4.44 20.36 -6.22
C ASP A 77 3.10 20.56 -6.95
N LEU A 78 2.13 19.68 -6.70
CA LEU A 78 0.75 19.76 -7.17
C LEU A 78 -0.17 20.58 -6.26
N ASN A 79 0.38 21.33 -5.28
CA ASN A 79 -0.39 22.12 -4.31
C ASN A 79 -1.45 21.30 -3.53
N GLY A 80 -1.17 20.02 -3.29
CA GLY A 80 -2.09 19.11 -2.60
C GLY A 80 -3.12 18.42 -3.49
N ASP A 81 -3.08 18.64 -4.81
CA ASP A 81 -3.87 17.85 -5.76
C ASP A 81 -3.35 16.41 -5.86
N TYR A 82 -4.22 15.51 -6.33
CA TYR A 82 -3.94 14.09 -6.46
C TYR A 82 -2.74 13.79 -7.36
N TYR A 83 -1.89 12.86 -6.91
CA TYR A 83 -0.86 12.28 -7.75
C TYR A 83 -1.48 11.43 -8.88
N LEU A 84 -1.32 11.84 -10.14
CA LEU A 84 -1.70 11.00 -11.29
C LEU A 84 -0.72 9.83 -11.48
N HIS A 85 -1.24 8.61 -11.63
CA HIS A 85 -0.47 7.41 -12.01
C HIS A 85 -0.23 7.31 -13.50
#